data_AF-A0A352C9G3-F1
#
_entry.id   AF-A0A352C9G3-F1
#
_cell.length_a   1.000
_cell.length_b   1.000
_cell.length_c   1.000
_cell.angle_alpha   90.00
_cell.angle_beta   90.00
_cell.angle_gamma   90.00
#
_symmetry.space_group_name_H-M   'P 1'
#
loop_
_entity.id
_entity.type
_entity.pdbx_description
1 polymer ?
#
loop_
_entity_poly.entity_id
_entity_poly.type
_entity_poly.pdbx_seq_one_letter_code
_entity_poly.pdbx_strand_id
1 'polypeptide(L)'
;MTRPPHFFAACARLIAGLLSAGPFWVAWVAVLVGVNAIAPLFFWSTPQAKITAILFLAQGTLMALLTWASGYSRLLGLAHVGWFWLIPYLASAWSGAPLPTGLFAAWLMATIGLNAASLAIDVVDLARWLRGERGDLHAARRG
;
A
#
# COMPACT_ATOMS: atom_id res chain seq x y z
N MET A 1 -17.13 -30.21 -2.65
CA MET A 1 -16.33 -29.02 -2.26
C MET A 1 -16.46 -27.97 -3.35
N THR A 2 -17.14 -26.87 -3.08
CA THR A 2 -17.22 -25.73 -4.00
C THR A 2 -15.91 -24.95 -3.93
N ARG A 3 -15.33 -24.59 -5.09
CA ARG A 3 -14.13 -23.74 -5.12
C ARG A 3 -14.47 -22.39 -4.48
N PRO A 4 -13.58 -21.81 -3.65
CA PRO A 4 -13.81 -20.48 -3.10
C PRO A 4 -13.98 -19.48 -4.24
N PRO A 5 -14.79 -18.42 -4.06
CA PRO A 5 -14.96 -17.39 -5.07
C PRO A 5 -13.59 -16.81 -5.45
N HIS A 6 -13.41 -16.47 -6.72
CA HIS A 6 -12.12 -16.05 -7.30
C HIS A 6 -11.39 -14.97 -6.49
N PHE A 7 -12.15 -14.07 -5.84
CA PHE A 7 -11.63 -13.03 -4.97
C PHE A 7 -11.01 -13.55 -3.65
N PHE A 8 -11.63 -14.51 -2.97
CA PHE A 8 -11.06 -15.05 -1.71
C PHE A 8 -9.76 -15.80 -1.97
N ALA A 9 -9.68 -16.52 -3.09
CA ALA A 9 -8.44 -17.15 -3.51
C ALA A 9 -7.34 -16.12 -3.83
N ALA A 10 -7.71 -14.96 -4.40
CA ALA A 10 -6.80 -13.85 -4.65
C ALA A 10 -6.22 -13.29 -3.33
N CYS A 11 -7.07 -12.99 -2.36
CA CYS A 11 -6.64 -12.48 -1.05
C CYS A 11 -5.76 -13.49 -0.30
N ALA A 12 -6.12 -14.78 -0.31
CA ALA A 12 -5.32 -15.82 0.33
C ALA A 12 -3.91 -15.92 -0.28
N ARG A 13 -3.79 -15.79 -1.61
CA ARG A 13 -2.50 -15.75 -2.30
C ARG A 13 -1.68 -14.52 -1.96
N LEU A 14 -2.32 -13.35 -1.88
CA LEU A 14 -1.66 -12.11 -1.47
C LEU A 14 -1.08 -12.23 -0.05
N ILE A 15 -1.89 -12.74 0.90
CA ILE A 15 -1.45 -12.94 2.29
C ILE A 15 -0.31 -13.94 2.35
N ALA A 16 -0.42 -15.09 1.67
CA ALA A 16 0.64 -16.09 1.64
C ALA A 16 1.95 -15.53 1.05
N GLY A 17 1.84 -14.74 -0.04
CA GLY A 17 2.97 -14.03 -0.64
C GLY A 17 3.64 -13.08 0.35
N LEU A 18 2.87 -12.23 1.02
CA LEU A 18 3.37 -11.29 2.03
C LEU A 18 4.07 -12.00 3.19
N LEU A 19 3.48 -13.07 3.72
CA LEU A 19 4.09 -13.84 4.81
C LEU A 19 5.42 -14.49 4.38
N SER A 20 5.55 -14.86 3.11
CA SER A 20 6.78 -15.43 2.56
C SER A 20 7.90 -14.41 2.31
N ALA A 21 7.58 -13.11 2.24
CA ALA A 21 8.57 -12.04 2.07
C ALA A 21 9.45 -11.83 3.31
N GLY A 22 9.03 -12.34 4.47
CA GLY A 22 9.77 -12.27 5.72
C GLY A 22 9.25 -11.19 6.69
N PRO A 23 9.70 -11.25 7.97
CA PRO A 23 9.09 -10.51 9.07
C PRO A 23 9.19 -8.99 8.92
N PHE A 24 10.27 -8.49 8.32
CA PHE A 24 10.44 -7.06 8.06
C PHE A 24 9.33 -6.51 7.17
N TRP A 25 9.02 -7.17 6.05
CA TRP A 25 7.97 -6.73 5.12
C TRP A 25 6.57 -6.88 5.69
N VAL A 26 6.33 -7.94 6.48
CA VAL A 26 5.08 -8.10 7.23
C VAL A 26 4.88 -6.93 8.20
N ALA A 27 5.91 -6.57 8.96
CA ALA A 27 5.86 -5.42 9.87
C ALA A 27 5.67 -4.09 9.13
N TRP A 28 6.38 -3.90 8.01
CA TRP A 28 6.24 -2.71 7.17
C TRP A 28 4.80 -2.55 6.66
N VAL A 29 4.20 -3.62 6.12
CA VAL A 29 2.81 -3.60 5.66
C VAL A 29 1.84 -3.39 6.83
N ALA A 30 2.08 -3.99 7.99
CA ALA A 30 1.24 -3.76 9.17
C ALA A 30 1.22 -2.29 9.60
N VAL A 31 2.39 -1.62 9.55
CA VAL A 31 2.48 -0.16 9.78
C VAL A 31 1.69 0.61 8.72
N LEU A 32 1.84 0.25 7.43
CA LEU A 32 1.09 0.90 6.34
C LEU A 32 -0.42 0.74 6.47
N VAL A 33 -0.90 -0.45 6.85
CA VAL A 33 -2.32 -0.70 7.18
C VAL A 33 -2.73 0.19 8.35
N GLY A 34 -1.90 0.28 9.39
CA GLY A 34 -2.11 1.15 10.53
C GLY A 34 -2.35 2.60 10.11
N VAL A 35 -1.48 3.17 9.28
CA VAL A 35 -1.56 4.61 8.93
C VAL A 35 -2.57 4.92 7.82
N ASN A 36 -2.79 4.01 6.86
CA ASN A 36 -3.67 4.25 5.70
C ASN A 36 -5.10 3.73 5.87
N ALA A 37 -5.34 2.80 6.80
CA ALA A 37 -6.66 2.17 6.99
C ALA A 37 -7.25 2.42 8.37
N ILE A 38 -6.44 2.30 9.42
CA ILE A 38 -6.90 2.37 10.82
C ILE A 38 -6.87 3.81 11.34
N ALA A 39 -5.72 4.48 11.27
CA ALA A 39 -5.53 5.85 11.75
C ALA A 39 -6.51 6.88 11.13
N PRO A 40 -6.87 6.80 9.83
CA PRO A 40 -7.83 7.75 9.25
C PRO A 40 -9.23 7.66 9.89
N LEU A 41 -9.60 6.53 10.49
CA LEU A 41 -10.91 6.39 11.15
C LEU A 41 -11.07 7.34 12.33
N PHE A 42 -9.98 7.71 12.99
CA PHE A 42 -9.98 8.71 14.08
C PHE A 42 -10.14 10.14 13.58
N PHE A 43 -9.93 10.37 12.28
CA PHE A 43 -10.02 11.68 11.62
C PHE A 43 -11.11 11.70 10.54
N TRP A 44 -12.10 10.81 10.64
CA TRP A 44 -13.10 10.56 9.59
C TRP A 44 -13.95 11.78 9.23
N SER A 45 -14.01 12.82 10.07
CA SER A 45 -14.65 14.09 9.74
C SER A 45 -13.93 14.85 8.61
N THR A 46 -12.66 14.57 8.37
CA THR A 46 -11.83 15.27 7.37
C THR A 46 -11.88 14.60 5.99
N PRO A 47 -11.86 15.37 4.88
CA PRO A 47 -11.74 14.81 3.55
C PRO A 47 -10.48 13.97 3.34
N GLN A 48 -9.36 14.40 3.92
CA GLN A 48 -8.05 13.75 3.81
C GLN A 48 -8.10 12.32 4.34
N ALA A 49 -8.73 12.11 5.49
CA ALA A 49 -8.87 10.79 6.09
C ALA A 49 -9.76 9.86 5.25
N LYS A 50 -10.92 10.36 4.80
CA LYS A 50 -11.85 9.59 3.96
C LYS A 50 -11.18 9.14 2.67
N ILE A 51 -10.52 10.08 1.97
CA ILE A 51 -9.82 9.82 0.71
C ILE A 51 -8.70 8.80 0.92
N THR A 52 -7.90 8.96 1.97
CA THR A 52 -6.81 8.01 2.29
C THR A 52 -7.34 6.60 2.50
N ALA A 53 -8.39 6.44 3.33
CA ALA A 53 -8.97 5.13 3.62
C ALA A 53 -9.64 4.49 2.38
N ILE A 54 -10.41 5.27 1.61
CA ILE A 54 -11.05 4.78 0.39
C ILE A 54 -9.99 4.34 -0.63
N LEU A 55 -8.95 5.15 -0.82
CA LEU A 55 -7.88 4.82 -1.76
C LEU A 55 -7.13 3.57 -1.30
N PHE A 56 -6.84 3.43 -0.01
CA PHE A 56 -6.23 2.22 0.54
C PHE A 56 -7.05 0.96 0.21
N LEU A 57 -8.37 1.00 0.41
CA LEU A 57 -9.23 -0.15 0.09
C LEU A 57 -9.25 -0.47 -1.41
N ALA A 58 -9.30 0.57 -2.26
CA ALA A 58 -9.24 0.40 -3.70
C ALA A 58 -7.89 -0.21 -4.15
N GLN A 59 -6.78 0.28 -3.60
CA GLN A 59 -5.43 -0.22 -3.89
C GLN A 59 -5.23 -1.65 -3.39
N GLY A 60 -5.70 -1.99 -2.19
CA GLY A 60 -5.65 -3.35 -1.67
C GLY A 60 -6.46 -4.33 -2.53
N THR A 61 -7.62 -3.90 -3.03
CA THR A 61 -8.42 -4.68 -3.98
C THR A 61 -7.66 -4.89 -5.29
N LEU A 62 -7.08 -3.83 -5.86
CA LEU A 62 -6.27 -3.92 -7.07
C LEU A 62 -5.06 -4.84 -6.88
N MET A 63 -4.39 -4.78 -5.72
CA MET A 63 -3.26 -5.65 -5.39
C MET A 63 -3.67 -7.13 -5.33
N ALA A 64 -4.82 -7.44 -4.73
CA ALA A 64 -5.35 -8.80 -4.73
C ALA A 64 -5.61 -9.31 -6.16
N LEU A 65 -6.23 -8.48 -7.01
CA LEU A 65 -6.49 -8.82 -8.41
C LEU A 65 -5.21 -9.01 -9.23
N LEU A 66 -4.22 -8.13 -9.07
CA LEU A 66 -2.91 -8.26 -9.72
C LEU A 66 -2.18 -9.52 -9.27
N THR A 67 -2.25 -9.85 -7.98
CA THR A 67 -1.66 -11.09 -7.43
C THR A 67 -2.34 -12.32 -8.01
N TRP A 68 -3.66 -12.26 -8.21
CA TRP A 68 -4.39 -13.36 -8.83
C TRP A 68 -4.00 -13.55 -10.29
N ALA A 69 -3.83 -12.47 -11.05
CA ALA A 69 -3.50 -12.50 -12.47
C ALA A 69 -2.03 -12.85 -12.76
N SER A 70 -1.10 -12.36 -11.93
CA SER A 70 0.35 -12.39 -12.21
C SER A 70 1.22 -13.01 -11.12
N GLY A 71 0.61 -13.49 -10.02
CA GLY A 71 1.33 -13.97 -8.84
C GLY A 71 1.87 -12.83 -7.96
N TYR A 72 2.52 -13.18 -6.86
CA TYR A 72 3.13 -12.23 -5.92
C TYR A 72 4.48 -11.73 -6.46
N SER A 73 4.41 -10.89 -7.51
CA SER A 73 5.56 -10.39 -8.25
C SER A 73 5.81 -8.90 -8.04
N ARG A 74 6.96 -8.41 -8.54
CA ARG A 74 7.31 -6.97 -8.51
C ARG A 74 6.31 -6.06 -9.24
N LEU A 75 5.39 -6.62 -10.02
CA LEU A 75 4.31 -5.87 -10.67
C LEU A 75 3.29 -5.31 -9.66
N LEU A 76 3.23 -5.86 -8.44
CA LEU A 76 2.30 -5.40 -7.40
C LEU A 76 2.47 -3.92 -7.04
N GLY A 77 3.66 -3.34 -7.24
CA GLY A 77 3.89 -1.90 -7.03
C GLY A 77 2.98 -1.00 -7.88
N LEU A 78 2.45 -1.50 -9.01
CA LEU A 78 1.46 -0.77 -9.81
C LEU A 78 0.14 -0.54 -9.06
N ALA A 79 -0.19 -1.38 -8.07
CA ALA A 79 -1.37 -1.17 -7.25
C ALA A 79 -1.32 0.17 -6.50
N HIS A 80 -0.11 0.71 -6.26
CA HIS A 80 0.09 1.94 -5.53
C HIS A 80 0.09 3.21 -6.39
N VAL A 81 -0.28 3.12 -7.68
CA VAL A 81 -0.31 4.30 -8.57
C VAL A 81 -1.11 5.48 -8.01
N GLY A 82 -2.16 5.20 -7.22
CA GLY A 82 -2.94 6.24 -6.54
C GLY A 82 -2.13 7.14 -5.59
N TRP A 83 -0.99 6.67 -5.07
CA TRP A 83 -0.14 7.46 -4.19
C TRP A 83 0.55 8.63 -4.90
N PHE A 84 0.79 8.55 -6.22
CA PHE A 84 1.29 9.69 -6.99
C PHE A 84 0.37 10.91 -6.91
N TRP A 85 -0.93 10.69 -6.74
CA TRP A 85 -1.90 11.76 -6.52
C TRP A 85 -2.14 12.04 -5.03
N LEU A 86 -2.26 10.99 -4.20
CA LEU A 86 -2.57 11.14 -2.78
C LEU A 86 -1.48 11.94 -2.03
N ILE A 87 -0.20 11.67 -2.31
CA ILE A 87 0.91 12.29 -1.58
C ILE A 87 0.91 13.82 -1.81
N PRO A 88 0.90 14.34 -3.05
CA PRO A 88 0.76 15.79 -3.29
C PRO A 88 -0.52 16.37 -2.70
N TYR A 89 -1.64 15.65 -2.75
CA TYR A 89 -2.90 16.10 -2.16
C TYR A 89 -2.76 16.29 -0.64
N LEU A 90 -2.21 15.31 0.09
CA LEU A 90 -1.98 15.43 1.53
C LEU A 90 -0.92 16.49 1.86
N ALA A 91 0.13 16.62 1.05
CA ALA A 91 1.15 17.66 1.20
C ALA A 91 0.56 19.07 1.02
N SER A 92 -0.39 19.24 0.10
CA SER A 92 -1.09 20.52 -0.07
C SER A 92 -1.92 20.89 1.16
N ALA A 93 -2.54 19.90 1.81
CA ALA A 93 -3.27 20.08 3.06
C ALA A 93 -2.34 20.40 4.25
N TRP A 94 -1.09 19.94 4.20
CA TRP A 94 -0.07 20.28 5.20
C TRP A 94 0.34 21.75 5.14
N SER A 95 0.50 22.30 3.93
CA SER A 95 0.87 23.70 3.71
C SER A 95 -0.30 24.68 3.68
N GLY A 96 -1.54 24.18 3.64
CA GLY A 96 -2.74 25.00 3.54
C GLY A 96 -3.16 25.65 4.86
N ALA A 97 -3.87 26.77 4.79
CA ALA A 97 -4.45 27.43 5.96
C ALA A 97 -5.90 26.93 6.21
N PRO A 98 -6.30 26.67 7.47
CA PRO A 98 -5.47 26.66 8.67
C PRO A 98 -4.50 25.47 8.69
N LEU A 99 -3.29 25.70 9.23
CA LEU A 99 -2.28 24.65 9.34
C LEU A 99 -2.80 23.50 10.23
N PRO A 100 -2.54 22.23 9.86
CA PRO A 100 -2.91 21.10 10.70
C PRO A 100 -2.11 21.14 12.01
N THR A 101 -2.74 20.74 13.12
CA THR A 101 -2.09 20.70 14.44
C THR A 101 -2.36 19.38 15.15
N GLY A 102 -1.60 19.11 16.21
CA GLY A 102 -1.78 17.95 17.09
C GLY A 102 -1.64 16.60 16.38
N LEU A 103 -2.46 15.62 16.77
CA LEU A 103 -2.39 14.25 16.25
C LEU A 103 -2.73 14.16 14.76
N PHE A 104 -3.59 15.05 14.24
CA PHE A 104 -3.92 15.09 12.82
C PHE A 104 -2.70 15.49 11.97
N ALA A 105 -1.93 16.48 12.43
CA ALA A 105 -0.67 16.85 11.80
C ALA A 105 0.33 15.69 11.81
N ALA A 106 0.53 15.05 12.97
CA ALA A 106 1.43 13.90 13.07
C ALA A 106 1.03 12.76 12.12
N TRP A 107 -0.27 12.46 12.03
CA TRP A 107 -0.80 11.45 11.10
C TRP A 107 -0.61 11.82 9.63
N LEU A 108 -0.87 13.09 9.24
CA LEU A 108 -0.63 13.56 7.87
C LEU A 108 0.84 13.38 7.47
N MET A 109 1.76 13.84 8.32
CA MET A 109 3.19 13.74 8.06
C MET A 109 3.65 12.27 7.99
N ALA A 110 3.16 11.41 8.89
CA ALA A 110 3.46 9.99 8.88
C ALA A 110 2.95 9.32 7.58
N THR A 111 1.71 9.61 7.18
CA THR A 111 1.11 9.08 5.95
C THR A 111 1.89 9.51 4.72
N ILE A 112 2.25 10.80 4.62
CA ILE A 112 3.05 11.34 3.51
C ILE A 112 4.42 10.63 3.45
N GLY A 113 5.15 10.57 4.57
CA GLY A 113 6.49 9.99 4.60
C GLY A 113 6.51 8.50 4.29
N LEU A 114 5.62 7.72 4.92
CA LEU A 114 5.55 6.27 4.74
C LEU A 114 5.09 5.89 3.32
N ASN A 115 4.10 6.60 2.77
CA ASN A 115 3.64 6.34 1.41
C ASN A 115 4.69 6.76 0.38
N ALA A 116 5.41 7.87 0.61
CA ALA A 116 6.50 8.28 -0.28
C ALA A 116 7.66 7.27 -0.28
N ALA A 117 8.05 6.77 0.90
CA ALA A 117 9.07 5.73 1.00
C ALA A 117 8.64 4.44 0.30
N SER A 118 7.38 4.04 0.47
CA SER A 118 6.82 2.85 -0.17
C SER A 118 6.73 3.02 -1.69
N LEU A 119 6.30 4.19 -2.17
CA LEU A 119 6.25 4.50 -3.60
C LEU A 119 7.64 4.46 -4.25
N ALA A 120 8.68 4.91 -3.54
CA ALA A 120 10.05 4.80 -4.04
C ALA A 120 10.49 3.33 -4.20
N ILE A 121 10.15 2.47 -3.24
CA ILE A 121 10.39 1.02 -3.33
C ILE A 121 9.63 0.43 -4.54
N ASP A 122 8.36 0.79 -4.72
CA ASP A 122 7.53 0.31 -5.83
C ASP A 122 8.10 0.72 -7.20
N VAL A 123 8.60 1.95 -7.33
CA VAL A 123 9.23 2.43 -8.57
C VAL A 123 10.49 1.63 -8.89
N VAL A 124 11.33 1.37 -7.89
CA VAL A 124 12.54 0.54 -8.06
C VAL A 124 12.16 -0.87 -8.50
N ASP A 125 11.13 -1.46 -7.87
CA ASP A 125 10.69 -2.81 -8.19
C ASP A 125 10.03 -2.91 -9.56
N LEU A 126 9.24 -1.93 -9.95
CA LEU A 126 8.70 -1.83 -11.30
C LEU A 126 9.82 -1.70 -12.33
N ALA A 127 10.83 -0.86 -12.08
CA ALA A 127 11.96 -0.69 -12.98
C ALA A 127 12.75 -2.00 -13.16
N ARG A 128 12.97 -2.76 -12.07
CA ARG A 128 13.58 -4.10 -12.13
C ARG A 128 12.71 -5.08 -12.90
N TRP A 129 11.41 -5.07 -12.66
CA TRP A 129 10.46 -5.90 -13.38
C TRP A 129 10.52 -5.61 -14.89
N LEU A 130 10.49 -4.34 -15.31
CA LEU A 130 10.61 -3.91 -16.71
C LEU A 130 11.92 -4.36 -17.37
N ARG A 131 13.02 -4.47 -16.60
CA ARG A 131 14.30 -5.04 -17.07
C ARG A 131 14.31 -6.57 -17.17
N GLY A 132 13.20 -7.24 -16.91
CA GLY A 132 13.05 -8.69 -17.02
C GLY A 132 13.22 -9.46 -15.71
N GLU A 133 13.44 -8.79 -14.58
CA GLU A 133 13.48 -9.45 -13.27
C GLU A 133 12.06 -9.80 -12.81
N ARG A 134 11.52 -10.92 -13.30
CA ARG A 134 10.15 -11.39 -12.99
C ARG A 134 10.04 -12.22 -11.71
N GLY A 135 11.10 -12.29 -10.90
CA GLY A 135 11.12 -13.05 -9.66
C GLY A 135 10.13 -12.51 -8.61
N ASP A 136 9.86 -13.33 -7.60
CA ASP A 136 8.94 -13.02 -6.51
C ASP A 136 9.30 -11.69 -5.80
N LEU A 137 8.26 -10.95 -5.43
CA LEU A 137 8.39 -9.69 -4.68
C LEU A 137 9.01 -9.98 -3.31
N HIS A 138 10.21 -9.46 -3.09
CA HIS A 138 10.97 -9.58 -1.83
C HIS A 138 11.07 -10.99 -1.23
N ALA A 139 11.01 -12.05 -2.05
CA ALA A 139 11.21 -13.40 -1.54
C ALA A 139 12.56 -13.50 -0.83
N ALA A 140 12.56 -14.10 0.37
CA ALA A 140 13.78 -14.58 0.96
C ALA A 140 14.44 -15.51 -0.07
N ARG A 141 15.68 -15.21 -0.48
CA ARG A 141 16.48 -16.15 -1.26
C ARG A 141 16.48 -17.45 -0.46
N ARG A 142 15.78 -18.48 -0.93
CA ARG A 142 15.95 -19.83 -0.41
C ARG A 142 17.36 -20.22 -0.84
N GLY A 143 18.31 -20.09 0.10
CA GLY A 143 19.63 -20.69 0.00
C GLY A 143 19.50 -22.20 0.12
#